data_AF-A0A9D6V1V1-F1
#
_entry.id   AF-A0A9D6V1V1-F1
#
_cell.length_a   1.000
_cell.length_b   1.000
_cell.length_c   1.000
_cell.angle_alpha   90.00
_cell.angle_beta   90.00
_cell.angle_gamma   90.00
#
_symmetry.space_group_name_H-M   'P 1'
#
loop_
_entity.id
_entity.type
_entity.pdbx_description
1 polymer ?
#
loop_
_entity_poly.entity_id
_entity_poly.type
_entity_poly.pdbx_seq_one_letter_code
_entity_poly.pdbx_strand_id
1 'polypeptide(L)'
;MNKEKPEPAKIIGKVELKKDDAANAPENNLEMEAKSAEEGDKVDSEPSETGETPEPEIRAQTITDNESAERFMARFAGKSMSTAVGGTPYEMFKNGMFKGVYQSTSEQVATNIKGIIIATIFQAYLIIGYYLVAVFFDSDESQAFSKNPHKETSLNDLAKRDDIPFTRQKLTDCIKAAAVDKELHTLGEYDEHLNYEHELQIARLKKQEQRLAVARITIVNKLTSNELKKLIDNMLGKRASQDKQIGRTLIRQLREFVRLASDEDVRSFIAEKDRSAVLDHTETAQLLDFSGKFRQTVSGSQEMLKQLEANLRQNFQEKQQEKQLKDTQDSSDLDT
;
A
#
# COMPACT_ATOMS: atom_id res chain seq x y z
N MET A 1 -13.62 -4.54 62.37
CA MET A 1 -12.60 -5.14 61.49
C MET A 1 -11.93 -4.00 60.73
N ASN A 2 -10.61 -3.88 60.88
CA ASN A 2 -9.83 -2.72 60.43
C ASN A 2 -9.79 -2.63 58.91
N LYS A 3 -10.16 -1.46 58.37
CA LYS A 3 -9.98 -1.07 56.96
C LYS A 3 -8.50 -0.68 56.77
N GLU A 4 -7.74 -1.49 56.03
CA GLU A 4 -6.38 -1.16 55.55
C GLU A 4 -6.49 -0.21 54.35
N LYS A 5 -5.95 1.00 54.48
CA LYS A 5 -5.76 1.95 53.39
C LYS A 5 -4.50 1.57 52.61
N PRO A 6 -4.53 1.53 51.27
CA PRO A 6 -3.29 1.43 50.50
C PRO A 6 -2.60 2.81 50.40
N GLU A 7 -1.30 2.81 50.70
CA GLU A 7 -0.37 3.93 50.55
C GLU A 7 -0.14 4.30 49.07
N PRO A 8 0.02 5.59 48.74
CA PRO A 8 0.46 5.99 47.41
C PRO A 8 1.98 5.85 47.24
N ALA A 9 2.37 5.06 46.23
CA ALA A 9 3.75 4.92 45.77
C ALA A 9 4.32 6.28 45.31
N LYS A 10 5.53 6.57 45.79
CA LYS A 10 6.27 7.81 45.53
C LYS A 10 7.65 7.44 44.96
N ILE A 11 8.15 8.34 44.09
CA ILE A 11 9.56 8.55 43.68
C ILE A 11 10.14 7.45 42.72
N ILE A 12 11.01 7.65 41.72
CA ILE A 12 12.07 8.64 41.38
C ILE A 12 12.33 8.57 39.85
N GLY A 13 12.70 9.68 39.21
CA GLY A 13 13.35 9.63 37.89
C GLY A 13 13.52 10.94 37.12
N LYS A 14 14.00 12.02 37.76
CA LYS A 14 14.51 13.20 37.04
C LYS A 14 15.90 12.86 36.47
N VAL A 15 16.04 12.90 35.15
CA VAL A 15 17.36 12.90 34.48
C VAL A 15 17.67 14.33 34.06
N GLU A 16 18.58 14.96 34.80
CA GLU A 16 19.29 16.17 34.39
C GLU A 16 20.47 15.75 33.51
N LEU A 17 20.46 16.14 32.24
CA LEU A 17 21.64 16.06 31.37
C LEU A 17 22.33 17.42 31.36
N LYS A 18 23.55 17.41 31.89
CA LYS A 18 24.50 18.52 31.95
C LYS A 18 24.88 18.99 30.55
N LYS A 19 24.95 20.31 30.40
CA LYS A 19 25.79 20.98 29.41
C LYS A 19 27.21 20.97 29.94
N ASP A 20 28.16 20.52 29.12
CA ASP A 20 29.56 20.89 29.28
C ASP A 20 30.09 21.37 27.92
N ASP A 21 30.70 22.54 27.98
CA ASP A 21 31.40 23.28 26.94
C ASP A 21 32.78 22.68 26.62
N ALA A 22 33.37 23.23 25.55
CA ALA A 22 34.80 23.39 25.29
C ALA A 22 35.47 22.42 24.29
N ALA A 23 35.65 22.96 23.09
CA ALA A 23 36.95 23.24 22.46
C ALA A 23 38.06 22.18 22.57
N ASN A 24 38.45 21.61 21.43
CA ASN A 24 39.84 21.69 20.98
C ASN A 24 39.99 21.28 19.51
N ALA A 25 40.61 22.18 18.73
CA ALA A 25 41.32 21.84 17.49
C ALA A 25 42.61 21.07 17.82
N PRO A 26 43.23 20.41 16.83
CA PRO A 26 44.47 21.04 16.35
C PRO A 26 44.67 20.95 14.83
N GLU A 27 45.34 21.99 14.34
CA GLU A 27 46.12 22.01 13.10
C GLU A 27 47.38 21.14 13.23
N ASN A 28 47.76 20.43 12.16
CA ASN A 28 49.13 20.28 11.63
C ASN A 28 49.07 19.34 10.40
N ASN A 29 49.31 19.77 9.16
CA ASN A 29 50.55 20.16 8.45
C ASN A 29 51.46 18.99 8.00
N LEU A 30 51.76 19.00 6.67
CA LEU A 30 52.96 18.46 5.98
C LEU A 30 53.11 16.91 5.98
N GLU A 31 53.64 16.19 4.99
CA GLU A 31 54.38 16.48 3.77
C GLU A 31 54.45 15.19 2.91
N MET A 32 54.76 15.38 1.62
CA MET A 32 55.35 14.46 0.63
C MET A 32 55.64 12.99 0.98
N GLU A 33 55.29 12.08 0.06
CA GLU A 33 56.30 11.21 -0.56
C GLU A 33 55.85 10.68 -1.94
N ALA A 34 56.76 10.79 -2.90
CA ALA A 34 56.70 10.25 -4.25
C ALA A 34 57.66 9.05 -4.37
N LYS A 35 57.29 8.03 -5.15
CA LYS A 35 58.10 6.95 -5.78
C LYS A 35 57.12 6.19 -6.70
N SER A 36 57.17 6.17 -8.03
CA SER A 36 58.21 5.88 -9.04
C SER A 36 58.83 4.48 -8.96
N ALA A 37 58.69 3.76 -10.10
CA ALA A 37 59.42 2.60 -10.65
C ALA A 37 58.43 1.49 -11.09
N GLU A 38 58.21 1.26 -12.40
CA GLU A 38 59.01 0.37 -13.30
C GLU A 38 58.71 -1.12 -13.01
N GLU A 39 58.61 -2.09 -13.93
CA GLU A 39 58.73 -2.23 -15.38
C GLU A 39 58.41 -3.72 -15.69
N GLY A 40 58.15 -4.07 -16.96
CA GLY A 40 58.18 -5.46 -17.46
C GLY A 40 56.82 -6.18 -17.48
N ASP A 41 56.46 -7.01 -18.45
CA ASP A 41 57.24 -7.57 -19.55
C ASP A 41 56.29 -8.09 -20.64
N LYS A 42 56.79 -8.13 -21.87
CA LYS A 42 56.15 -8.68 -23.06
C LYS A 42 56.18 -10.21 -23.02
N VAL A 43 55.09 -10.88 -23.39
CA VAL A 43 55.17 -12.22 -23.99
C VAL A 43 54.12 -12.35 -25.10
N ASP A 44 54.62 -12.44 -26.33
CA ASP A 44 53.92 -12.96 -27.51
C ASP A 44 53.70 -14.47 -27.37
N SER A 45 52.51 -14.97 -27.71
CA SER A 45 52.27 -16.38 -28.04
C SER A 45 51.03 -16.51 -28.93
N GLU A 46 51.26 -17.16 -30.07
CA GLU A 46 50.38 -17.45 -31.20
C GLU A 46 49.20 -18.40 -30.92
N PRO A 47 48.28 -18.61 -31.89
CA PRO A 47 46.94 -19.13 -31.66
C PRO A 47 46.85 -20.67 -31.79
N SER A 48 45.98 -21.30 -31.00
CA SER A 48 45.59 -22.70 -31.20
C SER A 48 44.08 -22.91 -31.10
N GLU A 49 43.53 -23.43 -32.20
CA GLU A 49 42.59 -24.55 -32.28
C GLU A 49 41.25 -24.47 -31.52
N THR A 50 40.21 -24.21 -32.32
CA THR A 50 38.97 -25.01 -32.44
C THR A 50 38.74 -26.08 -31.37
N GLY A 51 37.96 -25.73 -30.35
CA GLY A 51 37.26 -26.68 -29.49
C GLY A 51 35.76 -26.40 -29.57
N GLU A 52 35.00 -27.36 -30.10
CA GLU A 52 33.53 -27.34 -30.14
C GLU A 52 32.97 -27.19 -28.72
N THR A 53 32.27 -26.08 -28.47
CA THR A 53 31.48 -25.89 -27.26
C THR A 53 30.21 -26.74 -27.39
N PRO A 54 29.91 -27.64 -26.44
CA PRO A 54 28.65 -28.37 -26.47
C PRO A 54 27.48 -27.39 -26.31
N GLU A 55 26.49 -27.51 -27.18
CA GLU A 55 25.21 -26.81 -27.05
C GLU A 55 24.66 -26.98 -25.63
N PRO A 56 24.33 -25.89 -24.91
CA PRO A 56 23.65 -26.04 -23.64
C PRO A 56 22.25 -26.59 -23.91
N GLU A 57 21.98 -27.80 -23.40
CA GLU A 57 20.62 -28.32 -23.25
C GLU A 57 19.77 -27.27 -22.52
N ILE A 58 18.92 -26.57 -23.27
CA ILE A 58 17.92 -25.66 -22.73
C ILE A 58 16.86 -26.53 -22.09
N ARG A 59 17.09 -26.92 -20.83
CA ARG A 59 16.02 -27.41 -19.96
C ARG A 59 15.01 -26.29 -19.82
N ALA A 60 13.86 -26.46 -20.48
CA ALA A 60 12.68 -25.64 -20.29
C ALA A 60 12.21 -25.78 -18.83
N GLN A 61 12.75 -24.94 -17.94
CA GLN A 61 12.17 -24.71 -16.64
C GLN A 61 10.88 -23.93 -16.87
N THR A 62 9.75 -24.57 -16.61
CA THR A 62 8.44 -23.90 -16.49
C THR A 62 8.50 -22.97 -15.28
N ILE A 63 9.05 -21.77 -15.49
CA ILE A 63 8.94 -20.65 -14.56
C ILE A 63 7.46 -20.28 -14.56
N THR A 64 6.82 -20.31 -13.40
CA THR A 64 5.43 -19.89 -13.25
C THR A 64 5.31 -18.42 -13.66
N ASP A 65 4.27 -18.07 -14.41
CA ASP A 65 4.12 -16.77 -15.09
C ASP A 65 4.27 -15.55 -14.16
N ASN A 66 3.92 -15.71 -12.87
CA ASN A 66 4.02 -14.65 -11.87
C ASN A 66 5.46 -14.34 -11.42
N GLU A 67 6.34 -15.34 -11.29
CA GLU A 67 7.73 -15.09 -10.87
C GLU A 67 8.53 -14.33 -11.93
N SER A 68 8.19 -14.53 -13.21
CA SER A 68 8.84 -13.85 -14.34
C SER A 68 8.54 -12.36 -14.34
N ALA A 69 7.26 -11.98 -14.14
CA ALA A 69 6.83 -10.59 -14.10
C ALA A 69 7.40 -9.84 -12.88
N GLU A 70 7.39 -10.47 -11.70
CA GLU A 70 7.98 -9.86 -10.50
C GLU A 70 9.50 -9.67 -10.61
N ARG A 71 10.23 -10.65 -11.19
CA ARG A 71 11.67 -10.53 -11.46
C ARG A 71 11.98 -9.47 -12.51
N PHE A 72 11.16 -9.35 -13.54
CA PHE A 72 11.31 -8.30 -14.55
C PHE A 72 11.08 -6.91 -13.94
N MET A 73 10.01 -6.76 -13.15
CA MET A 73 9.71 -5.52 -12.43
C MET A 73 10.78 -5.16 -11.40
N ALA A 74 11.35 -6.16 -10.72
CA ALA A 74 12.50 -5.98 -9.86
C ALA A 74 13.70 -5.41 -10.62
N ARG A 75 14.03 -5.94 -11.80
CA ARG A 75 15.13 -5.45 -12.65
C ARG A 75 14.88 -4.03 -13.15
N PHE A 76 13.65 -3.71 -13.55
CA PHE A 76 13.27 -2.39 -14.05
C PHE A 76 13.25 -1.33 -12.93
N ALA A 77 12.85 -1.72 -11.73
CA ALA A 77 12.82 -0.84 -10.55
C ALA A 77 14.19 -0.61 -9.89
N GLY A 78 15.26 -1.27 -10.36
CA GLY A 78 16.62 -1.08 -9.83
C GLY A 78 17.14 -2.18 -8.89
N LYS A 79 16.35 -3.22 -8.55
CA LYS A 79 16.54 -4.20 -7.45
C LYS A 79 17.78 -5.09 -7.49
N SER A 80 18.76 -4.88 -8.36
CA SER A 80 19.96 -5.72 -8.33
C SER A 80 21.26 -5.08 -8.82
N MET A 81 21.33 -3.77 -9.04
CA MET A 81 22.60 -3.18 -9.46
C MET A 81 22.85 -1.84 -8.79
N SER A 82 23.85 -1.84 -7.90
CA SER A 82 24.57 -0.67 -7.41
C SER A 82 25.25 0.17 -8.51
N THR A 83 24.95 -0.08 -9.79
CA THR A 83 25.57 0.56 -10.97
C THR A 83 24.62 0.85 -12.14
N ALA A 84 23.35 0.42 -12.13
CA ALA A 84 22.46 0.56 -13.30
C ALA A 84 21.34 1.61 -13.19
N VAL A 85 21.22 2.32 -12.05
CA VAL A 85 20.13 3.28 -11.80
C VAL A 85 20.26 4.59 -12.61
N GLY A 86 21.35 4.75 -13.38
CA GLY A 86 21.53 5.92 -14.27
C GLY A 86 21.28 5.67 -15.76
N GLY A 87 20.98 4.44 -16.17
CA GLY A 87 20.97 4.10 -17.58
C GLY A 87 19.73 4.60 -18.32
N THR A 88 19.91 5.27 -19.46
CA THR A 88 18.78 5.60 -20.34
C THR A 88 18.06 4.30 -20.77
N PRO A 89 16.76 4.32 -21.15
CA PRO A 89 16.07 3.12 -21.66
C PRO A 89 16.84 2.41 -22.78
N TYR A 90 17.60 3.16 -23.57
CA TYR A 90 18.49 2.64 -24.61
C TYR A 90 19.69 1.86 -24.02
N GLU A 91 20.29 2.35 -22.94
CA GLU A 91 21.36 1.63 -22.24
C GLU A 91 20.85 0.35 -21.56
N MET A 92 19.65 0.38 -20.98
CA MET A 92 18.99 -0.82 -20.46
C MET A 92 18.80 -1.87 -21.57
N PHE A 93 18.37 -1.43 -22.75
CA PHE A 93 18.26 -2.30 -23.93
C PHE A 93 19.62 -2.87 -24.36
N LYS A 94 20.63 -2.01 -24.51
CA LYS A 94 21.98 -2.40 -24.94
C LYS A 94 22.65 -3.37 -23.96
N ASN A 95 22.43 -3.19 -22.66
CA ASN A 95 22.95 -4.05 -21.61
C ASN A 95 22.19 -5.38 -21.49
N GLY A 96 21.26 -5.67 -22.42
CA GLY A 96 20.56 -6.94 -22.47
C GLY A 96 19.53 -7.11 -21.36
N MET A 97 18.98 -6.03 -20.78
CA MET A 97 17.92 -6.11 -19.75
C MET A 97 16.70 -6.90 -20.24
N PHE A 98 16.44 -6.88 -21.55
CA PHE A 98 15.34 -7.63 -22.19
C PHE A 98 15.75 -9.02 -22.72
N LYS A 99 16.99 -9.45 -22.49
CA LYS A 99 17.47 -10.78 -22.91
C LYS A 99 16.69 -11.85 -22.14
N GLY A 100 16.00 -12.73 -22.86
CA GLY A 100 15.07 -13.73 -22.29
C GLY A 100 13.59 -13.37 -22.39
N VAL A 101 13.24 -12.13 -22.74
CA VAL A 101 11.85 -11.70 -23.00
C VAL A 101 11.40 -12.09 -24.43
N TYR A 102 12.33 -12.48 -25.30
CA TYR A 102 12.07 -12.85 -26.70
C TYR A 102 11.16 -14.08 -26.90
N GLN A 103 10.83 -14.80 -25.82
CA GLN A 103 9.89 -15.93 -25.84
C GLN A 103 8.60 -15.65 -25.06
N SER A 104 8.39 -14.41 -24.62
CA SER A 104 7.19 -14.05 -23.85
C SER A 104 5.93 -14.02 -24.73
N THR A 105 4.82 -14.48 -24.17
CA THR A 105 3.51 -14.36 -24.82
C THR A 105 3.03 -12.90 -24.84
N SER A 106 2.07 -12.58 -25.71
CA SER A 106 1.46 -11.24 -25.75
C SER A 106 0.86 -10.81 -24.40
N GLU A 107 0.29 -11.76 -23.65
CA GLU A 107 -0.26 -11.53 -22.32
C GLU A 107 0.82 -11.21 -21.27
N GLN A 108 1.95 -11.93 -21.31
CA GLN A 108 3.10 -11.65 -20.44
C GLN A 108 3.70 -10.28 -20.75
N VAL A 109 3.84 -9.93 -22.03
CA VAL A 109 4.32 -8.60 -22.44
C VAL A 109 3.38 -7.50 -21.98
N ALA A 110 2.06 -7.68 -22.15
CA ALA A 110 1.06 -6.70 -21.67
C ALA A 110 1.14 -6.51 -20.14
N THR A 111 1.33 -7.60 -19.40
CA THR A 111 1.51 -7.57 -17.93
C THR A 111 2.78 -6.82 -17.54
N ASN A 112 3.90 -7.07 -18.23
CA ASN A 112 5.16 -6.38 -17.99
C ASN A 112 5.07 -4.87 -18.30
N ILE A 113 4.44 -4.49 -19.43
CA ILE A 113 4.19 -3.09 -19.78
C ILE A 113 3.36 -2.40 -18.69
N LYS A 114 2.30 -3.06 -18.23
CA LYS A 114 1.46 -2.53 -17.15
C LYS A 114 2.28 -2.29 -15.87
N GLY A 115 3.14 -3.25 -15.51
CA GLY A 115 4.05 -3.10 -14.39
C GLY A 115 4.98 -1.89 -14.54
N ILE A 116 5.65 -1.75 -15.69
CA ILE A 116 6.55 -0.62 -15.99
C ILE A 116 5.83 0.71 -15.83
N ILE A 117 4.63 0.84 -16.39
CA ILE A 117 3.82 2.06 -16.31
C ILE A 117 3.54 2.39 -14.84
N ILE A 118 3.10 1.42 -14.05
CA ILE A 118 2.78 1.63 -12.62
C ILE A 118 4.03 2.06 -11.85
N ALA A 119 5.16 1.39 -12.03
CA ALA A 119 6.42 1.74 -11.35
C ALA A 119 6.88 3.16 -11.72
N THR A 120 6.80 3.51 -13.01
CA THR A 120 7.16 4.84 -13.51
C THR A 120 6.26 5.92 -12.91
N ILE A 121 4.95 5.68 -12.84
CA ILE A 121 3.99 6.61 -12.22
C ILE A 121 4.28 6.80 -10.73
N PHE A 122 4.58 5.72 -10.00
CA PHE A 122 4.94 5.81 -8.57
C PHE A 122 6.22 6.59 -8.35
N GLN A 123 7.25 6.36 -9.17
CA GLN A 123 8.48 7.13 -9.11
C GLN A 123 8.24 8.62 -9.42
N ALA A 124 7.41 8.91 -10.43
CA ALA A 124 7.04 10.29 -10.75
C ALA A 124 6.33 10.99 -9.59
N TYR A 125 5.43 10.31 -8.88
CA TYR A 125 4.79 10.86 -7.68
C TYR A 125 5.78 11.15 -6.55
N LEU A 126 6.77 10.28 -6.34
CA LEU A 126 7.83 10.53 -5.37
C LEU A 126 8.66 11.77 -5.75
N ILE A 127 9.09 11.87 -7.00
CA ILE A 127 9.85 13.03 -7.52
C ILE A 127 9.05 14.32 -7.33
N ILE A 128 7.75 14.31 -7.65
CA ILE A 128 6.87 15.46 -7.42
C ILE A 128 6.83 15.81 -5.92
N GLY A 129 6.71 14.82 -5.03
CA GLY A 129 6.75 15.03 -3.58
C GLY A 129 8.04 15.70 -3.12
N TYR A 130 9.20 15.17 -3.55
CA TYR A 130 10.52 15.75 -3.27
C TYR A 130 10.66 17.16 -3.81
N TYR A 131 10.24 17.42 -5.05
CA TYR A 131 10.29 18.75 -5.65
C TYR A 131 9.44 19.75 -4.87
N LEU A 132 8.23 19.36 -4.47
CA LEU A 132 7.37 20.23 -3.67
C LEU A 132 8.01 20.57 -2.32
N VAL A 133 8.63 19.60 -1.65
CA VAL A 133 9.33 19.86 -0.37
C VAL A 133 10.55 20.76 -0.59
N ALA A 134 11.43 20.40 -1.52
CA ALA A 134 12.71 21.07 -1.70
C ALA A 134 12.57 22.47 -2.30
N VAL A 135 11.69 22.65 -3.28
CA VAL A 135 11.59 23.87 -4.09
C VAL A 135 10.36 24.70 -3.71
N PHE A 136 9.20 24.09 -3.47
CA PHE A 136 7.95 24.84 -3.23
C PHE A 136 7.75 25.21 -1.75
N PHE A 137 8.37 24.46 -0.83
CA PHE A 137 8.32 24.71 0.62
C PHE A 137 9.71 24.97 1.23
N ASP A 138 10.71 25.29 0.41
CA ASP A 138 12.07 25.65 0.85
C ASP A 138 12.69 24.65 1.84
N SER A 139 12.49 23.34 1.59
CA SER A 139 12.93 22.24 2.45
C SER A 139 12.28 22.17 3.84
N ASP A 140 11.24 22.96 4.12
CA ASP A 140 10.43 22.87 5.35
C ASP A 140 9.16 22.04 5.12
N GLU A 141 9.26 20.75 5.46
CA GLU A 141 8.13 19.80 5.40
C GLU A 141 6.94 20.24 6.27
N SER A 142 7.18 21.01 7.34
CA SER A 142 6.12 21.47 8.24
C SER A 142 5.19 22.48 7.55
N GLN A 143 5.72 23.30 6.64
CA GLN A 143 4.94 24.26 5.85
C GLN A 143 3.93 23.57 4.92
N ALA A 144 4.33 22.42 4.34
CA ALA A 144 3.45 21.63 3.50
C ALA A 144 2.18 21.18 4.25
N PHE A 145 2.35 20.76 5.50
CA PHE A 145 1.26 20.28 6.36
C PHE A 145 0.58 21.36 7.19
N SER A 146 1.11 22.59 7.18
CA SER A 146 0.54 23.72 7.90
C SER A 146 -0.89 24.01 7.46
N LYS A 147 -1.76 24.18 8.45
CA LYS A 147 -3.16 24.60 8.29
C LYS A 147 -3.34 26.12 8.28
N ASN A 148 -2.25 26.88 8.36
CA ASN A 148 -2.32 28.33 8.34
C ASN A 148 -2.93 28.81 7.00
N PRO A 149 -4.06 29.55 7.02
CA PRO A 149 -4.66 30.09 5.80
C PRO A 149 -3.83 31.21 5.15
N HIS A 150 -2.90 31.83 5.88
CA HIS A 150 -2.08 32.96 5.43
C HIS A 150 -0.66 32.58 5.00
N LYS A 151 -0.40 31.29 4.72
CA LYS A 151 0.92 30.88 4.24
C LYS A 151 1.13 31.35 2.80
N GLU A 152 2.33 31.85 2.51
CA GLU A 152 2.70 32.39 1.19
C GLU A 152 2.57 31.34 0.09
N THR A 153 2.96 30.09 0.38
CA THR A 153 2.87 28.96 -0.55
C THR A 153 1.78 27.98 -0.12
N SER A 154 0.77 27.82 -0.97
CA SER A 154 -0.43 27.03 -0.68
C SER A 154 -0.66 25.97 -1.76
N LEU A 155 -0.76 24.70 -1.33
CA LEU A 155 -1.15 23.59 -2.23
C LEU A 155 -2.52 23.81 -2.87
N ASN A 156 -3.42 24.54 -2.19
CA ASN A 156 -4.72 24.85 -2.78
C ASN A 156 -4.57 25.76 -4.00
N ASP A 157 -3.67 26.74 -3.93
CA ASP A 157 -3.50 27.70 -5.02
C ASP A 157 -2.73 27.08 -6.17
N LEU A 158 -1.76 26.20 -5.88
CA LEU A 158 -1.13 25.35 -6.89
C LEU A 158 -2.14 24.44 -7.60
N ALA A 159 -3.01 23.75 -6.86
CA ALA A 159 -4.00 22.82 -7.42
C ALA A 159 -5.18 23.49 -8.15
N LYS A 160 -5.35 24.81 -8.03
CA LYS A 160 -6.38 25.58 -8.75
C LYS A 160 -5.93 26.01 -10.14
N ARG A 161 -4.65 25.88 -10.48
CA ARG A 161 -4.16 26.26 -11.79
C ARG A 161 -4.59 25.22 -12.83
N ASP A 162 -5.07 25.69 -13.98
CA ASP A 162 -5.59 24.84 -15.05
C ASP A 162 -4.51 23.93 -15.69
N ASP A 163 -3.23 24.29 -15.53
CA ASP A 163 -2.09 23.53 -16.04
C ASP A 163 -1.61 22.41 -15.11
N ILE A 164 -2.19 22.29 -13.91
CA ILE A 164 -1.80 21.27 -12.93
C ILE A 164 -2.81 20.12 -12.95
N PRO A 165 -2.43 18.91 -13.39
CA PRO A 165 -3.34 17.76 -13.48
C PRO A 165 -3.62 17.09 -12.12
N PHE A 166 -3.23 17.71 -11.01
CA PHE A 166 -3.28 17.13 -9.68
C PHE A 166 -4.20 17.90 -8.75
N THR A 167 -5.04 17.14 -8.04
CA THR A 167 -5.81 17.70 -6.92
C THR A 167 -4.88 18.02 -5.75
N ARG A 168 -5.30 18.96 -4.91
CA ARG A 168 -4.61 19.29 -3.64
C ARG A 168 -4.36 18.05 -2.78
N GLN A 169 -5.31 17.10 -2.75
CA GLN A 169 -5.16 15.86 -2.01
C GLN A 169 -4.01 15.02 -2.57
N LYS A 170 -3.94 14.86 -3.90
CA LYS A 170 -2.89 14.08 -4.54
C LYS A 170 -1.50 14.69 -4.32
N LEU A 171 -1.37 16.02 -4.41
CA LEU A 171 -0.13 16.73 -4.06
C LEU A 171 0.28 16.50 -2.60
N THR A 172 -0.69 16.55 -1.69
CA THR A 172 -0.47 16.26 -0.26
C THR A 172 0.02 14.82 -0.05
N ASP A 173 -0.55 13.86 -0.78
CA ASP A 173 -0.14 12.46 -0.69
C ASP A 173 1.27 12.25 -1.25
N CYS A 174 1.66 12.96 -2.31
CA CYS A 174 3.03 12.95 -2.84
C CYS A 174 4.05 13.41 -1.81
N ILE A 175 3.76 14.53 -1.12
CA ILE A 175 4.65 15.06 -0.08
C ILE A 175 4.76 14.08 1.10
N LYS A 176 3.66 13.45 1.51
CA LYS A 176 3.67 12.47 2.61
C LYS A 176 4.50 11.24 2.29
N ALA A 177 4.35 10.70 1.08
CA ALA A 177 5.13 9.55 0.64
C ALA A 177 6.62 9.91 0.61
N ALA A 178 6.98 11.03 -0.02
CA ALA A 178 8.37 11.51 -0.08
C ALA A 178 8.98 11.78 1.31
N ALA A 179 8.21 12.31 2.26
CA ALA A 179 8.70 12.51 3.63
C ALA A 179 9.01 11.18 4.34
N VAL A 180 8.16 10.16 4.15
CA VAL A 180 8.42 8.81 4.69
C VAL A 180 9.61 8.16 3.98
N ASP A 181 9.68 8.24 2.65
CA ASP A 181 10.80 7.72 1.88
C ASP A 181 12.14 8.31 2.33
N LYS A 182 12.20 9.65 2.46
CA LYS A 182 13.37 10.38 2.99
C LYS A 182 13.73 9.94 4.41
N GLU A 183 12.73 9.77 5.29
CA GLU A 183 12.92 9.29 6.66
C GLU A 183 13.55 7.90 6.67
N LEU A 184 13.03 6.97 5.87
CA LEU A 184 13.54 5.60 5.76
C LEU A 184 14.98 5.58 5.20
N HIS A 185 15.26 6.37 4.17
CA HIS A 185 16.61 6.53 3.62
C HIS A 185 17.59 7.07 4.65
N THR A 186 17.20 8.10 5.40
CA THR A 186 18.05 8.75 6.41
C THR A 186 18.42 7.77 7.54
N LEU A 187 17.53 6.83 7.85
CA LEU A 187 17.71 5.86 8.93
C LEU A 187 18.31 4.53 8.47
N GLY A 188 18.61 4.39 7.17
CA GLY A 188 19.14 3.14 6.60
C GLY A 188 18.14 1.98 6.56
N GLU A 189 16.84 2.28 6.65
CA GLU A 189 15.74 1.30 6.60
C GLU A 189 14.99 1.33 5.26
N TYR A 190 15.59 1.98 4.27
CA TYR A 190 15.07 2.00 2.91
C TYR A 190 15.17 0.62 2.27
N ASP A 191 14.12 0.25 1.55
CA ASP A 191 14.09 -0.97 0.76
C ASP A 191 13.28 -0.73 -0.52
N GLU A 192 13.85 -1.16 -1.65
CA GLU A 192 13.28 -0.97 -2.99
C GLU A 192 11.95 -1.73 -3.22
N HIS A 193 11.54 -2.60 -2.30
CA HIS A 193 10.22 -3.25 -2.33
C HIS A 193 9.11 -2.32 -1.83
N LEU A 194 9.47 -1.29 -1.07
CA LEU A 194 8.55 -0.23 -0.72
C LEU A 194 8.34 0.63 -1.97
N ASN A 195 7.07 0.87 -2.28
CA ASN A 195 6.69 1.75 -3.37
C ASN A 195 5.85 2.88 -2.79
N TYR A 196 5.56 3.87 -3.63
CA TYR A 196 4.73 5.02 -3.28
C TYR A 196 3.47 4.69 -2.45
N GLU A 197 2.74 3.62 -2.80
CA GLU A 197 1.53 3.23 -2.05
C GLU A 197 1.86 2.71 -0.65
N HIS A 198 2.96 1.97 -0.48
CA HIS A 198 3.42 1.52 0.83
C HIS A 198 3.80 2.71 1.71
N GLU A 199 4.62 3.62 1.20
CA GLU A 199 5.03 4.84 1.91
C GLU A 199 3.83 5.70 2.29
N LEU A 200 2.87 5.85 1.38
CA LEU A 200 1.62 6.58 1.65
C LEU A 200 0.80 5.91 2.76
N GLN A 201 0.71 4.58 2.79
CA GLN A 201 0.05 3.88 3.89
C GLN A 201 0.80 4.09 5.21
N ILE A 202 2.14 3.97 5.20
CA ILE A 202 3.00 4.17 6.38
C ILE A 202 2.87 5.60 6.92
N ALA A 203 2.78 6.60 6.05
CA ALA A 203 2.61 8.02 6.40
C ALA A 203 1.35 8.32 7.23
N ARG A 204 0.41 7.39 7.31
CA ARG A 204 -0.79 7.51 8.15
C ARG A 204 -0.48 7.38 9.64
N LEU A 205 0.65 6.77 10.01
CA LEU A 205 1.11 6.62 11.38
C LEU A 205 1.83 7.90 11.81
N LYS A 206 1.41 8.48 12.94
CA LYS A 206 1.94 9.77 13.41
C LYS A 206 3.35 9.64 14.00
N LYS A 207 3.61 8.55 14.72
CA LYS A 207 4.88 8.33 15.42
C LYS A 207 5.90 7.69 14.47
N GLN A 208 7.09 8.26 14.45
CA GLN A 208 8.24 7.77 13.67
C GLN A 208 8.56 6.30 13.97
N GLU A 209 8.65 5.94 15.26
CA GLU A 209 8.91 4.56 15.70
C GLU A 209 7.91 3.55 15.13
N GLN A 210 6.64 3.94 15.03
CA GLN A 210 5.59 3.07 14.47
C GLN A 210 5.75 2.94 12.95
N ARG A 211 6.14 4.00 12.25
CA ARG A 211 6.42 3.95 10.81
C ARG A 211 7.57 2.99 10.52
N LEU A 212 8.67 3.09 11.26
CA LEU A 212 9.83 2.22 11.11
C LEU A 212 9.51 0.76 11.40
N ALA A 213 8.81 0.50 12.52
CA ALA A 213 8.40 -0.86 12.86
C ALA A 213 7.53 -1.49 11.76
N VAL A 214 6.58 -0.73 11.20
CA VAL A 214 5.70 -1.20 10.13
C VAL A 214 6.44 -1.35 8.80
N ALA A 215 7.38 -0.46 8.47
CA ALA A 215 8.23 -0.58 7.30
C ALA A 215 9.05 -1.89 7.35
N ARG A 216 9.72 -2.16 8.47
CA ARG A 216 10.46 -3.42 8.69
C ARG A 216 9.58 -4.66 8.55
N ILE A 217 8.39 -4.66 9.15
CA ILE A 217 7.43 -5.77 9.02
C ILE A 217 7.02 -5.96 7.54
N THR A 218 6.83 -4.86 6.81
CA THR A 218 6.45 -4.88 5.39
C THR A 218 7.57 -5.47 4.55
N ILE A 219 8.82 -5.09 4.79
CA ILE A 219 10.01 -5.59 4.10
C ILE A 219 10.22 -7.08 4.37
N VAL A 220 10.27 -7.46 5.65
CA VAL A 220 10.53 -8.85 6.07
C VAL A 220 9.45 -9.80 5.56
N ASN A 221 8.17 -9.41 5.62
CA ASN A 221 7.06 -10.26 5.20
C ASN A 221 6.62 -10.04 3.75
N LYS A 222 7.28 -9.14 3.00
CA LYS A 222 6.92 -8.74 1.63
C LYS A 222 5.42 -8.42 1.46
N LEU A 223 4.86 -7.66 2.40
CA LEU A 223 3.44 -7.36 2.40
C LEU A 223 3.07 -6.52 1.17
N THR A 224 1.94 -6.85 0.55
CA THR A 224 1.33 -5.99 -0.48
C THR A 224 0.76 -4.71 0.14
N SER A 225 0.56 -3.66 -0.66
CA SER A 225 -0.02 -2.39 -0.20
C SER A 225 -1.40 -2.55 0.45
N ASN A 226 -2.19 -3.53 -0.01
CA ASN A 226 -3.50 -3.87 0.56
C ASN A 226 -3.39 -4.57 1.92
N GLU A 227 -2.41 -5.45 2.11
CA GLU A 227 -2.15 -6.11 3.39
C GLU A 227 -1.60 -5.13 4.41
N LEU A 228 -0.65 -4.29 4.00
CA LEU A 228 -0.15 -3.18 4.80
C LEU A 228 -1.26 -2.24 5.24
N LYS A 229 -2.17 -1.87 4.32
CA LYS A 229 -3.35 -1.05 4.66
C LYS A 229 -4.21 -1.71 5.74
N LYS A 230 -4.47 -3.01 5.65
CA LYS A 230 -5.23 -3.76 6.67
C LYS A 230 -4.50 -3.75 8.01
N LEU A 231 -3.18 -3.96 8.01
CA LEU A 231 -2.35 -3.92 9.21
C LEU A 231 -2.43 -2.56 9.89
N ILE A 232 -2.26 -1.47 9.15
CA ILE A 232 -2.34 -0.10 9.67
C ILE A 232 -3.76 0.25 10.13
N ASP A 233 -4.79 -0.17 9.40
CA ASP A 233 -6.19 0.02 9.81
C ASP A 233 -6.49 -0.70 11.13
N ASN A 234 -5.92 -1.89 11.36
CA ASN A 234 -6.01 -2.60 12.63
C ASN A 234 -5.29 -1.82 13.75
N MET A 235 -4.07 -1.33 13.51
CA MET A 235 -3.31 -0.54 14.49
C MET A 235 -4.01 0.78 14.87
N LEU A 236 -4.69 1.41 13.91
CA LEU A 236 -5.42 2.66 14.14
C LEU A 236 -6.83 2.44 14.72
N GLY A 237 -7.23 1.20 15.03
CA GLY A 237 -8.58 0.89 15.50
C GLY A 237 -9.68 1.17 14.47
N LYS A 238 -9.32 1.33 13.19
CA LYS A 238 -10.23 1.63 12.08
C LYS A 238 -10.87 0.37 11.49
N ARG A 239 -10.85 -0.77 12.18
CA ARG A 239 -11.70 -1.90 11.81
C ARG A 239 -13.12 -1.37 11.67
N ALA A 240 -13.63 -1.36 10.44
CA ALA A 240 -15.07 -1.44 10.29
C ALA A 240 -15.44 -2.69 11.07
N SER A 241 -16.27 -2.55 12.11
CA SER A 241 -16.81 -3.75 12.77
C SER A 241 -17.32 -4.65 11.65
N GLN A 242 -17.13 -5.95 11.80
CA GLN A 242 -17.60 -6.92 10.80
C GLN A 242 -19.08 -6.62 10.43
N ASP A 243 -19.86 -6.17 11.42
CA ASP A 243 -21.23 -5.66 11.29
C ASP A 243 -21.37 -4.47 10.34
N LYS A 244 -20.43 -3.52 10.32
CA LYS A 244 -20.45 -2.36 9.40
C LYS A 244 -20.12 -2.76 7.97
N GLN A 245 -19.29 -3.78 7.76
CA GLN A 245 -19.06 -4.35 6.43
C GLN A 245 -20.28 -5.14 5.95
N ILE A 246 -20.82 -6.02 6.80
CA ILE A 246 -22.07 -6.76 6.54
C ILE A 246 -23.20 -5.78 6.22
N GLY A 247 -23.39 -4.74 7.05
CA GLY A 247 -24.40 -3.71 6.84
C GLY A 247 -24.25 -2.95 5.52
N ARG A 248 -23.02 -2.61 5.10
CA ARG A 248 -22.79 -1.98 3.79
C ARG A 248 -23.14 -2.89 2.62
N THR A 249 -22.76 -4.16 2.69
CA THR A 249 -23.09 -5.16 1.67
C THR A 249 -24.61 -5.35 1.58
N LEU A 250 -25.29 -5.46 2.71
CA LEU A 250 -26.74 -5.58 2.79
C LEU A 250 -27.45 -4.35 2.24
N ILE A 251 -27.02 -3.13 2.60
CA ILE A 251 -27.62 -1.89 2.06
C ILE A 251 -27.46 -1.84 0.54
N ARG A 252 -26.30 -2.26 0.01
CA ARG A 252 -26.07 -2.32 -1.43
C ARG A 252 -26.98 -3.35 -2.11
N GLN A 253 -27.10 -4.56 -1.54
CA GLN A 253 -27.99 -5.59 -2.07
C GLN A 253 -29.46 -5.18 -2.01
N LEU A 254 -29.92 -4.62 -0.89
CA LEU A 254 -31.28 -4.08 -0.74
C LEU A 254 -31.55 -2.96 -1.74
N ARG A 255 -30.57 -2.09 -2.01
CA ARG A 255 -30.72 -1.04 -3.03
C ARG A 255 -30.88 -1.61 -4.44
N GLU A 256 -30.13 -2.65 -4.79
CA GLU A 256 -30.34 -3.33 -6.08
C GLU A 256 -31.69 -4.02 -6.16
N PHE A 257 -32.16 -4.66 -5.09
CA PHE A 257 -33.50 -5.23 -5.03
C PHE A 257 -34.60 -4.18 -5.19
N VAL A 258 -34.50 -3.05 -4.49
CA VAL A 258 -35.43 -1.93 -4.63
C VAL A 258 -35.38 -1.36 -6.04
N ARG A 259 -34.18 -1.19 -6.62
CA ARG A 259 -34.01 -0.72 -7.99
C ARG A 259 -34.72 -1.65 -8.98
N LEU A 260 -34.46 -2.95 -8.92
CA LEU A 260 -35.10 -3.95 -9.78
C LEU A 260 -36.62 -4.05 -9.56
N ALA A 261 -37.09 -3.87 -8.33
CA ALA A 261 -38.52 -3.90 -8.01
C ALA A 261 -39.26 -2.59 -8.38
N SER A 262 -38.53 -1.50 -8.57
CA SER A 262 -39.03 -0.19 -9.00
C SER A 262 -38.80 0.08 -10.49
N ASP A 263 -38.08 -0.80 -11.18
CA ASP A 263 -37.81 -0.69 -12.61
C ASP A 263 -39.08 -0.96 -13.41
N GLU A 264 -39.52 0.04 -14.18
CA GLU A 264 -40.76 -0.02 -14.94
C GLU A 264 -40.69 -1.07 -16.03
N ASP A 265 -39.51 -1.33 -16.62
CA ASP A 265 -39.32 -2.37 -17.63
C ASP A 265 -39.44 -3.77 -17.00
N VAL A 266 -38.96 -3.95 -15.77
CA VAL A 266 -39.11 -5.21 -15.02
C VAL A 266 -40.57 -5.39 -14.59
N ARG A 267 -41.26 -4.31 -14.21
CA ARG A 267 -42.68 -4.35 -13.85
C ARG A 267 -43.58 -4.62 -15.05
N SER A 268 -43.34 -3.96 -16.18
CA SER A 268 -44.09 -4.18 -17.42
C SER A 268 -43.85 -5.60 -17.95
N PHE A 269 -42.61 -6.08 -17.85
CA PHE A 269 -42.25 -7.46 -18.20
C PHE A 269 -42.96 -8.50 -17.31
N ILE A 270 -43.10 -8.24 -16.01
CA ILE A 270 -43.85 -9.10 -15.08
C ILE A 270 -45.38 -8.97 -15.28
N ALA A 271 -45.88 -7.79 -15.65
CA ALA A 271 -47.30 -7.49 -15.81
C ALA A 271 -47.87 -7.96 -17.16
N GLU A 272 -47.06 -8.10 -18.21
CA GLU A 272 -47.45 -8.67 -19.50
C GLU A 272 -47.63 -10.20 -19.42
N LYS A 273 -48.73 -10.62 -18.78
CA LYS A 273 -49.17 -12.01 -18.70
C LYS A 273 -49.32 -12.65 -20.09
N ASP A 274 -49.65 -11.85 -21.11
CA ASP A 274 -49.93 -12.28 -22.48
C ASP A 274 -48.68 -12.39 -23.38
N ARG A 275 -47.50 -11.89 -22.97
CA ARG A 275 -46.25 -12.11 -23.72
C ARG A 275 -45.72 -13.53 -23.60
N SER A 276 -46.08 -14.25 -22.54
CA SER A 276 -45.68 -15.64 -22.34
C SER A 276 -46.15 -16.60 -23.44
N ALA A 277 -47.16 -16.20 -24.24
CA ALA A 277 -47.66 -16.94 -25.38
C ALA A 277 -46.90 -16.69 -26.70
N VAL A 278 -46.02 -15.67 -26.76
CA VAL A 278 -45.29 -15.23 -27.96
C VAL A 278 -43.78 -15.50 -27.86
N LEU A 279 -43.27 -15.77 -26.66
CA LEU A 279 -41.86 -16.11 -26.43
C LEU A 279 -41.50 -17.43 -27.11
N ASP A 280 -40.37 -17.46 -27.81
CA ASP A 280 -39.85 -18.72 -28.33
C ASP A 280 -39.35 -19.64 -27.19
N HIS A 281 -39.08 -20.90 -27.50
CA HIS A 281 -38.61 -21.87 -26.49
C HIS A 281 -37.27 -21.47 -25.84
N THR A 282 -36.43 -20.71 -26.53
CA THR A 282 -35.13 -20.23 -26.05
C THR A 282 -35.29 -19.09 -25.06
N GLU A 283 -36.14 -18.11 -25.38
CA GLU A 283 -36.46 -16.99 -24.51
C GLU A 283 -37.20 -17.46 -23.25
N THR A 284 -38.07 -18.46 -23.39
CA THR A 284 -38.74 -19.12 -22.26
C THR A 284 -37.73 -19.83 -21.34
N ALA A 285 -36.74 -20.53 -21.91
CA ALA A 285 -35.69 -21.19 -21.14
C ALA A 285 -34.77 -20.19 -20.41
N GLN A 286 -34.39 -19.09 -21.07
CA GLN A 286 -33.61 -18.01 -20.45
C GLN A 286 -34.38 -17.34 -19.31
N LEU A 287 -35.68 -17.13 -19.49
CA LEU A 287 -36.52 -16.53 -18.45
C LEU A 287 -36.71 -17.45 -17.25
N LEU A 288 -36.87 -18.76 -17.48
CA LEU A 288 -36.93 -19.74 -16.40
C LEU A 288 -35.59 -19.85 -15.64
N ASP A 289 -34.46 -19.82 -16.35
CA ASP A 289 -33.13 -19.79 -15.73
C ASP A 289 -32.91 -18.51 -14.92
N PHE A 290 -33.30 -17.34 -15.46
CA PHE A 290 -33.28 -16.08 -14.74
C PHE A 290 -34.19 -16.12 -13.50
N SER A 291 -35.42 -16.64 -13.62
CA SER A 291 -36.34 -16.80 -12.49
C SER A 291 -35.77 -17.73 -11.42
N GLY A 292 -35.10 -18.82 -11.83
CA GLY A 292 -34.40 -19.75 -10.93
C GLY A 292 -33.27 -19.06 -10.17
N LYS A 293 -32.39 -18.35 -10.88
CA LYS A 293 -31.29 -17.56 -10.29
C LYS A 293 -31.80 -16.45 -9.38
N PHE A 294 -32.89 -15.78 -9.77
CA PHE A 294 -33.53 -14.76 -8.97
C PHE A 294 -34.10 -15.34 -7.67
N ARG A 295 -34.83 -16.46 -7.73
CA ARG A 295 -35.34 -17.15 -6.53
C ARG A 295 -34.21 -17.58 -5.60
N GLN A 296 -33.14 -18.17 -6.14
CA GLN A 296 -31.98 -18.53 -5.33
C GLN A 296 -31.34 -17.32 -4.65
N THR A 297 -31.22 -16.20 -5.37
CA THR A 297 -30.68 -14.95 -4.83
C THR A 297 -31.58 -14.37 -3.74
N VAL A 298 -32.90 -14.40 -3.93
CA VAL A 298 -33.89 -13.96 -2.94
C VAL A 298 -33.85 -14.85 -1.70
N SER A 299 -33.85 -16.18 -1.85
CA SER A 299 -33.77 -17.11 -0.73
C SER A 299 -32.46 -16.97 0.04
N GLY A 300 -31.33 -16.84 -0.65
CA GLY A 300 -30.03 -16.58 -0.01
C GLY A 300 -30.00 -15.25 0.74
N SER A 301 -30.59 -14.20 0.16
CA SER A 301 -30.70 -12.88 0.81
C SER A 301 -31.65 -12.93 2.02
N GLN A 302 -32.76 -13.67 1.93
CA GLN A 302 -33.70 -13.84 3.03
C GLN A 302 -33.08 -14.60 4.20
N GLU A 303 -32.29 -15.64 3.93
CA GLU A 303 -31.57 -16.38 4.97
C GLU A 303 -30.49 -15.51 5.63
N MET A 304 -29.75 -14.75 4.83
CA MET A 304 -28.77 -13.78 5.34
C MET A 304 -29.44 -12.71 6.23
N LEU A 305 -30.63 -12.23 5.87
CA LEU A 305 -31.41 -11.30 6.68
C LEU A 305 -31.91 -11.93 7.99
N LYS A 306 -32.35 -13.20 7.97
CA LYS A 306 -32.72 -13.92 9.20
C LYS A 306 -31.54 -14.10 10.14
N GLN A 307 -30.38 -14.48 9.61
CA GLN A 307 -29.15 -14.60 10.39
C GLN A 307 -28.72 -13.26 10.99
N LEU A 308 -28.83 -12.18 10.21
CA LEU A 308 -28.56 -10.84 10.72
C LEU A 308 -29.54 -10.45 11.83
N GLU A 309 -30.84 -10.69 11.65
CA GLU A 309 -31.84 -10.40 12.66
C GLU A 309 -31.55 -11.16 13.97
N ALA A 310 -31.22 -12.45 13.88
CA ALA A 310 -30.83 -13.25 15.03
C ALA A 310 -29.59 -12.66 15.74
N ASN A 311 -28.55 -12.31 14.99
CA ASN A 311 -27.33 -11.71 15.54
C ASN A 311 -27.60 -10.34 16.18
N LEU A 312 -28.46 -9.51 15.59
CA LEU A 312 -28.83 -8.21 16.14
C LEU A 312 -29.65 -8.36 17.42
N ARG A 313 -30.58 -9.33 17.48
CA ARG A 313 -31.34 -9.64 18.69
C ARG A 313 -30.43 -10.13 19.81
N GLN A 314 -29.49 -11.03 19.50
CA GLN A 314 -28.49 -11.51 20.47
C GLN A 314 -27.63 -10.36 21.00
N ASN A 315 -27.03 -9.56 20.10
CA ASN A 315 -26.21 -8.40 20.48
C ASN A 315 -27.00 -7.38 21.33
N PHE A 316 -28.28 -7.20 21.05
CA PHE A 316 -29.14 -6.34 21.87
C PHE A 316 -29.34 -6.93 23.27
N GLN A 317 -29.61 -8.23 23.39
CA GLN A 317 -29.75 -8.91 24.68
C GLN A 317 -28.46 -8.87 25.51
N GLU A 318 -27.31 -9.15 24.90
CA GLU A 318 -25.99 -9.08 25.55
C GLU A 318 -25.73 -7.68 26.11
N LYS A 319 -26.01 -6.63 25.33
CA LYS A 319 -25.88 -5.23 25.79
C LYS A 319 -26.84 -4.87 26.93
N GLN A 320 -28.05 -5.42 26.94
CA GLN A 320 -28.99 -5.23 28.05
C GLN A 320 -28.48 -5.92 29.33
N GLN A 321 -27.91 -7.12 29.20
CA GLN A 321 -27.31 -7.86 30.33
C GLN A 321 -26.07 -7.13 30.88
N GLU A 322 -25.17 -6.67 30.02
CA GLU A 322 -24.01 -5.86 30.42
C GLU A 322 -24.41 -4.59 31.16
N LYS A 323 -25.49 -3.93 30.70
CA LYS A 323 -26.00 -2.74 31.37
C LYS A 323 -26.55 -3.06 32.77
N GLN A 324 -27.34 -4.13 32.90
CA GLN A 324 -27.86 -4.56 34.21
C GLN A 324 -26.75 -4.95 35.19
N LEU A 325 -25.70 -5.62 34.71
CA LEU A 325 -24.53 -5.96 35.53
C LEU A 325 -23.80 -4.71 36.03
N LYS A 326 -23.61 -3.70 35.18
CA LYS A 326 -23.01 -2.42 35.58
C LYS A 326 -23.86 -1.68 36.61
N ASP A 327 -25.17 -1.58 36.37
CA ASP A 327 -26.10 -0.91 37.28
C ASP A 327 -26.15 -1.62 38.67
N THR A 328 -25.89 -2.93 38.70
CA THR A 328 -25.82 -3.71 39.96
C THR A 328 -24.48 -3.53 40.68
N GLN A 329 -23.36 -3.44 39.95
CA GLN A 329 -22.05 -3.14 40.54
C GLN A 329 -22.00 -1.72 41.12
N ASP A 330 -22.50 -0.73 40.38
CA ASP A 330 -22.51 0.67 40.81
C ASP A 330 -23.42 0.90 42.04
N SER A 331 -24.46 0.09 42.23
CA SER A 331 -25.31 0.16 43.43
C SER A 331 -24.72 -0.54 44.65
N SER A 332 -23.91 -1.60 44.46
CA SER A 332 -23.22 -2.28 45.57
C SER A 332 -22.07 -1.49 46.19
N ASP A 333 -21.43 -0.62 45.42
CA ASP A 333 -20.34 0.25 45.89
C ASP A 333 -20.82 1.48 46.69
N LEU A 334 -22.13 1.77 46.69
CA LEU A 334 -22.72 2.88 47.45
C LEU A 334 -23.07 2.53 48.91
N ASP A 335 -23.07 1.25 49.27
CA ASP A 335 -23.44 0.75 50.61
C ASP A 335 -22.24 0.37 51.52
N THR A 336 -20.98 0.74 51.17
CA THR A 336 -19.75 0.39 51.94
C THR A 336 -18.92 1.56 52.50
#